data_AF-G4TJD4-F1
#
_entry.id   AF-G4TJD4-F1
#
_cell.length_a   1.000
_cell.length_b   1.000
_cell.length_c   1.000
_cell.angle_alpha   90.00
_cell.angle_beta   90.00
_cell.angle_gamma   90.00
#
_symmetry.space_group_name_H-M   'P 1'
#
loop_
_entity.id
_entity.type
_entity.pdbx_description
1 polymer ?
#
loop_
_entity_poly.entity_id
_entity_poly.type
_entity_poly.pdbx_seq_one_letter_code
_entity_poly.pdbx_strand_id
1 'polypeptide(L)'
;MKSASSDTEHIPEDPPTVSSSKTRAVGLPAELLGMIFQNFVRKDAKKHALDDENDAEEDTDEDEEPASILQAARVLSHVCSSWRQAAIGTSALWKTIKISLLTKDGVLEHFCSTVFPRVKGYPCTIHIRDVKFIGKSTHGIHPIHRCKILPSMDVLQLRIGFRMEGEYDDPELLKFLGSIEGTIRSILLDSGGVDDGRVGTLWSLAKVLSPFSHIRKVTMWFADATIEACTETCPSVEELELMNMEGTLALADLLDMFPNLRFLRFIENGDRYWNVDGYRSRPFVHSKLRKMCLKSVDMVGWTATGTLTASGTFPSLTHLNVEDDAQLDRFLADPAHRRITCLVVDTTTYSSASEYLSAQG
;
A
#
# COMPACT_ATOMS: atom_id res chain seq x y z
N MET A 1 -91.62 -18.04 15.43
CA MET A 1 -90.22 -17.89 15.00
C MET A 1 -89.32 -18.28 16.16
N LYS A 2 -88.73 -19.47 16.10
CA LYS A 2 -87.73 -19.99 17.06
C LYS A 2 -86.44 -20.16 16.26
N SER A 3 -85.41 -19.41 16.60
CA SER A 3 -84.09 -19.52 15.99
C SER A 3 -83.18 -20.31 16.93
N ALA A 4 -82.57 -21.36 16.40
CA ALA A 4 -81.66 -22.26 17.09
C ALA A 4 -80.26 -21.63 17.20
N SER A 5 -79.66 -21.77 18.38
CA SER A 5 -78.27 -21.44 18.69
C SER A 5 -77.37 -22.60 18.25
N SER A 6 -76.29 -22.29 17.52
CA SER A 6 -75.25 -23.23 17.11
C SER A 6 -74.00 -22.91 17.92
N ASP A 7 -73.67 -23.77 18.87
CA ASP A 7 -72.41 -23.75 19.61
C ASP A 7 -71.30 -24.35 18.75
N THR A 8 -70.21 -23.62 18.56
CA THR A 8 -68.98 -24.10 17.92
C THR A 8 -67.90 -24.22 19.00
N GLU A 9 -67.52 -25.45 19.31
CA GLU A 9 -66.40 -25.79 20.20
C GLU A 9 -65.06 -25.31 19.61
N HIS A 10 -64.31 -24.56 20.41
CA HIS A 10 -62.96 -24.10 20.08
C HIS A 10 -61.95 -25.08 20.67
N ILE A 11 -61.32 -25.89 19.82
CA ILE A 11 -60.23 -26.79 20.20
C ILE A 11 -58.92 -25.97 20.26
N PRO A 12 -58.19 -25.95 21.39
CA PRO A 12 -56.91 -25.26 21.47
C PRO A 12 -55.84 -26.06 20.74
N GLU A 13 -55.27 -25.51 19.67
CA GLU A 13 -54.09 -26.05 19.01
C GLU A 13 -52.85 -25.75 19.85
N ASP A 14 -52.24 -26.79 20.43
CA ASP A 14 -50.94 -26.68 21.08
C ASP A 14 -49.86 -26.33 20.04
N PRO A 15 -48.96 -25.36 20.32
CA PRO A 15 -47.93 -24.94 19.38
C PRO A 15 -46.96 -26.09 19.09
N PRO A 16 -46.53 -26.27 17.83
CA PRO A 16 -45.64 -27.35 17.44
C PRO A 16 -44.33 -27.23 18.22
N THR A 17 -44.03 -28.26 19.01
CA THR A 17 -42.77 -28.40 19.74
C THR A 17 -41.67 -28.64 18.72
N VAL A 18 -40.97 -27.57 18.31
CA VAL A 18 -39.82 -27.68 17.41
C VAL A 18 -38.72 -28.44 18.13
N SER A 19 -38.58 -29.73 17.79
CA SER A 19 -37.44 -30.56 18.17
C SER A 19 -36.15 -29.83 17.80
N SER A 20 -35.46 -29.29 18.81
CA SER A 20 -34.19 -28.60 18.62
C SER A 20 -33.12 -29.64 18.25
N SER A 21 -33.05 -30.00 16.97
CA SER A 21 -31.88 -30.65 16.39
C SER A 21 -30.73 -29.64 16.49
N LYS A 22 -29.99 -29.69 17.61
CA LYS A 22 -28.77 -28.89 17.83
C LYS A 22 -27.89 -29.04 16.60
N THR A 23 -27.81 -27.99 15.81
CA THR A 23 -27.02 -27.92 14.59
C THR A 23 -25.57 -28.25 14.95
N ARG A 24 -25.03 -29.34 14.38
CA ARG A 24 -23.67 -29.87 14.66
C ARG A 24 -22.54 -28.83 14.53
N ALA A 25 -22.78 -27.71 13.85
CA ALA A 25 -21.83 -26.62 13.67
C ALA A 25 -21.36 -25.95 14.99
N VAL A 26 -22.11 -26.08 16.09
CA VAL A 26 -21.73 -25.50 17.40
C VAL A 26 -20.55 -26.24 18.05
N GLY A 27 -20.22 -27.45 17.60
CA GLY A 27 -19.18 -28.31 18.22
C GLY A 27 -17.82 -28.33 17.52
N LEU A 28 -17.56 -27.48 16.54
CA LEU A 28 -16.25 -27.47 15.87
C LEU A 28 -15.16 -26.87 16.79
N PRO A 29 -13.99 -27.52 16.90
CA PRO A 29 -12.81 -26.92 17.54
C PRO A 29 -12.42 -25.59 16.90
N ALA A 30 -11.85 -24.68 17.70
CA ALA A 30 -11.47 -23.35 17.25
C ALA A 30 -10.44 -23.39 16.11
N GLU A 31 -9.59 -24.41 16.08
CA GLU A 31 -8.59 -24.64 15.05
C GLU A 31 -9.25 -24.94 13.70
N LEU A 32 -10.29 -25.78 13.68
CA LEU A 32 -11.04 -26.08 12.45
C LEU A 32 -11.82 -24.87 11.97
N LEU A 33 -12.41 -24.09 12.88
CA LEU A 33 -13.05 -22.82 12.54
C LEU A 33 -12.05 -21.84 11.93
N GLY A 34 -10.86 -21.72 12.52
CA GLY A 34 -9.78 -20.90 11.97
C GLY A 34 -9.36 -21.34 10.56
N MET A 35 -9.28 -22.65 10.29
CA MET A 35 -9.00 -23.16 8.94
C MET A 35 -10.12 -22.84 7.94
N ILE A 36 -11.39 -22.93 8.38
CA ILE A 36 -12.54 -22.53 7.54
C ILE A 36 -12.47 -21.05 7.22
N PHE A 37 -12.18 -20.20 8.21
CA PHE A 37 -12.08 -18.76 8.03
C PHE A 37 -10.92 -18.38 7.11
N GLN A 38 -9.76 -19.04 7.25
CA GLN A 38 -8.64 -18.87 6.34
C GLN A 38 -8.98 -19.22 4.89
N ASN A 39 -9.70 -20.32 4.68
CA ASN A 39 -10.14 -20.71 3.34
C ASN A 39 -11.17 -19.73 2.76
N PHE A 40 -12.04 -19.17 3.60
CA PHE A 40 -12.95 -18.10 3.19
C PHE A 40 -12.17 -16.87 2.69
N VAL A 41 -11.23 -16.36 3.49
CA VAL A 41 -10.37 -15.22 3.12
C VAL A 41 -9.54 -15.50 1.85
N ARG A 42 -9.01 -16.71 1.69
CA ARG A 42 -8.23 -17.08 0.50
C ARG A 42 -9.08 -17.09 -0.78
N LYS A 43 -10.32 -17.57 -0.71
CA LYS A 43 -11.23 -17.59 -1.86
C LYS A 43 -11.64 -16.18 -2.26
N ASP A 44 -11.94 -15.35 -1.27
CA ASP A 44 -12.27 -13.94 -1.45
C ASP A 44 -11.10 -13.17 -2.09
N ALA A 45 -9.89 -13.30 -1.53
CA ALA A 45 -8.69 -12.69 -2.10
C ALA A 45 -8.37 -13.13 -3.54
N LYS A 46 -8.63 -14.41 -3.88
CA LYS A 46 -8.46 -14.92 -5.25
C LYS A 46 -9.48 -14.35 -6.24
N LYS A 47 -10.71 -14.08 -5.78
CA LYS A 47 -11.73 -13.46 -6.61
C LYS A 47 -11.28 -12.05 -7.01
N HIS A 48 -10.84 -11.25 -6.03
CA HIS A 48 -10.37 -9.88 -6.29
C HIS A 48 -9.12 -9.78 -7.14
N ALA A 49 -8.16 -10.71 -6.97
CA ALA A 49 -6.95 -10.70 -7.79
C ALA A 49 -7.22 -10.95 -9.29
N LEU A 50 -8.35 -11.56 -9.65
CA LEU A 50 -8.74 -11.77 -11.06
C LEU A 50 -9.54 -10.58 -11.62
N ASP A 51 -10.17 -9.80 -10.74
CA ASP A 51 -10.94 -8.62 -11.13
C ASP A 51 -9.99 -7.42 -11.38
N ASP A 52 -8.95 -7.25 -10.54
CA ASP A 52 -7.93 -6.19 -10.68
C ASP A 52 -7.12 -6.26 -12.01
N GLU A 53 -7.12 -7.39 -12.74
CA GLU A 53 -6.43 -7.54 -14.03
C GLU A 53 -7.29 -7.14 -15.25
N ASN A 54 -8.61 -6.89 -15.07
CA ASN A 54 -9.54 -6.61 -16.16
C ASN A 54 -10.21 -5.22 -16.13
N ASP A 55 -9.98 -4.40 -15.10
CA ASP A 55 -10.65 -3.10 -14.95
C ASP A 55 -9.94 -1.96 -15.68
N ALA A 56 -9.73 -2.14 -16.99
CA ALA A 56 -9.56 -1.03 -17.92
C ALA A 56 -10.93 -0.76 -18.56
N GLU A 57 -11.58 0.32 -18.10
CA GLU A 57 -12.76 0.94 -18.73
C GLU A 57 -14.13 0.31 -18.46
N GLU A 58 -14.72 0.54 -17.27
CA GLU A 58 -16.17 0.73 -17.17
C GLU A 58 -16.54 1.54 -15.91
N ASP A 59 -16.80 2.84 -16.11
CA ASP A 59 -17.39 3.77 -15.14
C ASP A 59 -18.80 3.28 -14.73
N THR A 60 -18.86 2.31 -13.82
CA THR A 60 -20.09 1.93 -13.14
C THR A 60 -20.04 2.36 -11.68
N ASP A 61 -20.69 3.51 -11.44
CA ASP A 61 -21.14 3.97 -10.14
C ASP A 61 -21.89 2.84 -9.40
N GLU A 62 -21.25 2.19 -8.43
CA GLU A 62 -21.77 1.90 -7.09
C GLU A 62 -20.75 1.04 -6.30
N ASP A 63 -20.22 1.64 -5.24
CA ASP A 63 -19.26 1.10 -4.28
C ASP A 63 -19.73 -0.19 -3.57
N GLU A 64 -19.84 -1.32 -4.27
CA GLU A 64 -19.72 -2.62 -3.61
C GLU A 64 -18.25 -2.85 -3.25
N GLU A 65 -17.77 -2.10 -2.25
CA GLU A 65 -16.46 -2.31 -1.69
C GLU A 65 -16.37 -3.81 -1.34
N PRO A 66 -15.43 -4.55 -1.94
CA PRO A 66 -15.38 -6.00 -1.83
C PRO A 66 -15.41 -6.38 -0.37
N ALA A 67 -16.38 -7.24 -0.01
CA ALA A 67 -16.77 -7.54 1.37
C ALA A 67 -15.53 -7.73 2.23
N SER A 68 -15.11 -6.66 2.91
CA SER A 68 -13.75 -6.59 3.44
C SER A 68 -13.52 -7.76 4.39
N ILE A 69 -12.28 -8.25 4.52
CA ILE A 69 -11.95 -9.31 5.48
C ILE A 69 -12.52 -9.02 6.88
N LEU A 70 -12.64 -7.73 7.24
CA LEU A 70 -13.32 -7.25 8.45
C LEU A 70 -14.83 -7.51 8.46
N GLN A 71 -15.53 -7.31 7.34
CA GLN A 71 -16.94 -7.69 7.19
C GLN A 71 -17.11 -9.21 7.32
N ALA A 72 -16.22 -10.00 6.72
CA ALA A 72 -16.22 -11.46 6.91
C ALA A 72 -16.04 -11.80 8.40
N ALA A 73 -15.02 -11.23 9.05
CA ALA A 73 -14.78 -11.43 10.49
C ALA A 73 -16.01 -11.02 11.33
N ARG A 74 -16.67 -9.91 10.99
CA ARG A 74 -17.90 -9.45 11.63
C ARG A 74 -19.02 -10.47 11.46
N VAL A 75 -19.34 -10.88 10.24
CA VAL A 75 -20.39 -11.88 9.95
C VAL A 75 -20.12 -13.18 10.69
N LEU A 76 -18.90 -13.71 10.60
CA LEU A 76 -18.48 -14.93 11.28
C LEU A 76 -18.62 -14.81 12.81
N SER A 77 -18.33 -13.64 13.37
CA SER A 77 -18.45 -13.37 14.81
C SER A 77 -19.90 -13.25 15.33
N HIS A 78 -20.88 -13.13 14.44
CA HIS A 78 -22.30 -13.08 14.79
C HIS A 78 -22.98 -14.46 14.79
N VAL A 79 -22.33 -15.51 14.26
CA VAL A 79 -22.92 -16.86 14.19
C VAL A 79 -23.19 -17.45 15.58
N CYS A 80 -22.17 -17.55 16.42
CA CYS A 80 -22.30 -17.96 17.82
C CYS A 80 -21.08 -17.52 18.64
N SER A 81 -21.13 -17.70 19.97
CA SER A 81 -20.02 -17.33 20.86
C SER A 81 -18.72 -18.08 20.54
N SER A 82 -18.79 -19.36 20.19
CA SER A 82 -17.62 -20.16 19.79
C SER A 82 -16.96 -19.61 18.52
N TRP A 83 -17.76 -19.32 17.49
CA TRP A 83 -17.26 -18.73 16.23
C TRP A 83 -16.69 -17.33 16.45
N ARG A 84 -17.30 -16.54 17.33
CA ARG A 84 -16.75 -15.22 17.72
C ARG A 84 -15.37 -15.35 18.34
N GLN A 85 -15.18 -16.26 19.30
CA GLN A 85 -13.87 -16.46 19.92
C GLN A 85 -12.83 -16.97 18.91
N ALA A 86 -13.21 -17.92 18.06
CA ALA A 86 -12.35 -18.41 16.99
C ALA A 86 -11.98 -17.29 16.00
N ALA A 87 -12.94 -16.45 15.60
CA ALA A 87 -12.70 -15.35 14.66
C ALA A 87 -11.74 -14.31 15.26
N ILE A 88 -11.94 -13.95 16.53
CA ILE A 88 -11.02 -13.07 17.28
C ILE A 88 -9.62 -13.67 17.35
N GLY A 89 -9.48 -14.96 17.60
CA GLY A 89 -8.19 -15.66 17.70
C GLY A 89 -7.50 -15.94 16.37
N THR A 90 -8.20 -15.84 15.23
CA THR A 90 -7.66 -16.21 13.92
C THR A 90 -6.93 -15.04 13.26
N SER A 91 -5.60 -15.05 13.34
CA SER A 91 -4.71 -14.00 12.80
C SER A 91 -4.94 -13.67 11.32
N ALA A 92 -5.30 -14.67 10.51
CA ALA A 92 -5.54 -14.47 9.07
C ALA A 92 -6.71 -13.51 8.76
N LEU A 93 -7.68 -13.37 9.66
CA LEU A 93 -8.77 -12.40 9.55
C LEU A 93 -8.32 -10.97 9.85
N TRP A 94 -7.12 -10.79 10.40
CA TRP A 94 -6.55 -9.50 10.77
C TRP A 94 -5.34 -9.13 9.91
N LYS A 95 -5.05 -9.93 8.87
CA LYS A 95 -3.90 -9.72 7.99
C LYS A 95 -3.96 -8.37 7.27
N THR A 96 -5.15 -7.91 6.92
CA THR A 96 -5.37 -6.61 6.26
C THR A 96 -6.48 -5.86 6.97
N ILE A 97 -6.17 -4.66 7.45
CA ILE A 97 -7.11 -3.77 8.15
C ILE A 97 -7.27 -2.52 7.30
N LYS A 98 -8.48 -2.28 6.80
CA LYS A 98 -8.84 -1.07 6.04
C LYS A 98 -9.64 -0.14 6.95
N ILE A 99 -9.30 1.14 6.93
CA ILE A 99 -9.91 2.17 7.77
C ILE A 99 -10.18 3.38 6.88
N SER A 100 -11.43 3.82 6.79
CA SER A 100 -11.79 5.09 6.16
C SER A 100 -11.99 6.16 7.23
N LEU A 101 -11.32 7.30 7.09
CA LEU A 101 -11.49 8.44 7.98
C LEU A 101 -12.80 9.22 7.75
N LEU A 102 -13.60 8.85 6.73
CA LEU A 102 -14.98 9.35 6.56
C LEU A 102 -15.96 8.70 7.55
N THR A 103 -15.54 7.63 8.22
CA THR A 103 -16.32 6.96 9.26
C THR A 103 -16.54 7.90 10.45
N LYS A 104 -17.73 7.85 11.06
CA LYS A 104 -18.03 8.62 12.29
C LYS A 104 -16.98 8.34 13.38
N ASP A 105 -16.44 9.39 14.02
CA ASP A 105 -15.31 9.30 14.98
C ASP A 105 -15.53 8.24 16.07
N GLY A 106 -16.71 8.18 16.70
CA GLY A 106 -17.00 7.19 17.73
C GLY A 106 -16.99 5.74 17.23
N VAL A 107 -17.34 5.50 15.96
CA VAL A 107 -17.26 4.17 15.35
C VAL A 107 -15.80 3.82 15.05
N LEU A 108 -15.04 4.78 14.53
CA LEU A 108 -13.62 4.63 14.26
C LEU A 108 -12.82 4.34 15.53
N GLU A 109 -13.04 5.12 16.60
CA GLU A 109 -12.41 4.93 17.90
C GLU A 109 -12.75 3.56 18.51
N HIS A 110 -14.03 3.17 18.47
CA HIS A 110 -14.46 1.85 18.94
C HIS A 110 -13.80 0.72 18.13
N PHE A 111 -13.72 0.88 16.82
CA PHE A 111 -13.09 -0.08 15.93
C PHE A 111 -11.60 -0.24 16.26
N CYS A 112 -10.82 0.84 16.27
CA CYS A 112 -9.38 0.79 16.52
C CYS A 112 -9.05 0.25 17.92
N SER A 113 -9.76 0.71 18.95
CA SER A 113 -9.58 0.23 20.33
C SER A 113 -9.93 -1.25 20.50
N THR A 114 -10.79 -1.80 19.65
CA THR A 114 -11.19 -3.20 19.70
C THR A 114 -10.31 -4.10 18.84
N VAL A 115 -9.94 -3.65 17.64
CA VAL A 115 -9.26 -4.46 16.63
C VAL A 115 -7.75 -4.49 16.83
N PHE A 116 -7.12 -3.34 17.10
CA PHE A 116 -5.66 -3.29 17.18
C PHE A 116 -5.08 -4.17 18.30
N PRO A 117 -5.65 -4.22 19.51
CA PRO A 117 -5.18 -5.15 20.54
C PRO A 117 -5.32 -6.64 20.16
N ARG A 118 -6.20 -6.98 19.20
CA ARG A 118 -6.40 -8.37 18.74
C ARG A 118 -5.32 -8.83 17.77
N VAL A 119 -4.59 -7.91 17.15
CA VAL A 119 -3.47 -8.25 16.25
C VAL A 119 -2.34 -8.94 17.01
N LYS A 120 -2.12 -8.66 18.30
CA LYS A 120 -1.20 -9.41 19.19
C LYS A 120 0.20 -9.71 18.59
N GLY A 121 0.76 -8.79 17.80
CA GLY A 121 2.06 -8.97 17.14
C GLY A 121 2.05 -9.84 15.89
N TYR A 122 0.88 -10.29 15.42
CA TYR A 122 0.77 -10.90 14.12
C TYR A 122 1.09 -9.87 13.02
N PRO A 123 1.90 -10.26 12.01
CA PRO A 123 2.18 -9.39 10.88
C PRO A 123 0.90 -8.99 10.13
N CYS A 124 0.67 -7.69 9.94
CA CYS A 124 -0.52 -7.17 9.29
C CYS A 124 -0.21 -5.99 8.34
N THR A 125 -1.15 -5.67 7.46
CA THR A 125 -1.16 -4.48 6.61
C THR A 125 -2.28 -3.57 7.08
N ILE A 126 -2.00 -2.30 7.29
CA ILE A 126 -2.99 -1.29 7.67
C ILE A 126 -3.13 -0.32 6.51
N HIS A 127 -4.35 -0.06 6.08
CA HIS A 127 -4.69 0.91 5.04
C HIS A 127 -5.61 1.97 5.65
N ILE A 128 -5.09 3.17 5.84
CA ILE A 128 -5.85 4.35 6.24
C ILE A 128 -6.17 5.14 4.98
N ARG A 129 -7.45 5.27 4.66
CA ARG A 129 -7.96 6.00 3.49
C ARG A 129 -8.61 7.30 3.90
N ASP A 130 -8.83 8.13 2.89
CA ASP A 130 -9.59 9.36 3.00
C ASP A 130 -8.94 10.39 3.95
N VAL A 131 -7.61 10.39 4.03
CA VAL A 131 -6.88 11.36 4.82
C VAL A 131 -7.01 12.74 4.17
N LYS A 132 -7.46 13.71 4.97
CA LYS A 132 -7.70 15.09 4.54
C LYS A 132 -7.48 16.05 5.71
N PHE A 133 -6.50 16.94 5.60
CA PHE A 133 -6.17 17.95 6.62
C PHE A 133 -6.68 19.37 6.27
N ILE A 134 -7.21 19.62 5.06
CA ILE A 134 -7.69 20.97 4.69
C ILE A 134 -8.78 21.51 5.63
N GLY A 135 -8.52 22.73 6.10
CA GLY A 135 -9.37 23.46 7.02
C GLY A 135 -9.05 22.99 8.42
N LYS A 136 -8.47 23.87 9.27
CA LYS A 136 -8.27 23.59 10.69
C LYS A 136 -9.51 22.87 11.18
N SER A 137 -9.36 21.61 11.60
CA SER A 137 -10.38 20.88 12.35
C SER A 137 -10.92 21.88 13.36
N THR A 138 -12.10 22.43 13.10
CA THR A 138 -12.49 23.67 13.78
C THR A 138 -12.61 23.40 15.27
N HIS A 139 -12.80 22.13 15.67
CA HIS A 139 -13.13 21.73 17.03
C HIS A 139 -12.47 20.40 17.53
N GLY A 140 -11.31 19.94 17.06
CA GLY A 140 -10.74 18.72 17.65
C GLY A 140 -9.43 18.14 17.10
N ILE A 141 -9.04 17.00 17.67
CA ILE A 141 -7.93 16.14 17.23
C ILE A 141 -8.36 15.46 15.91
N HIS A 142 -7.48 15.44 14.90
CA HIS A 142 -7.78 14.81 13.61
C HIS A 142 -8.09 13.30 13.78
N PRO A 143 -9.11 12.73 13.08
CA PRO A 143 -9.51 11.32 13.25
C PRO A 143 -8.39 10.29 13.03
N ILE A 144 -7.35 10.64 12.27
CA ILE A 144 -6.19 9.77 12.06
C ILE A 144 -5.54 9.33 13.38
N HIS A 145 -5.57 10.17 14.43
CA HIS A 145 -5.00 9.86 15.74
C HIS A 145 -5.74 8.76 16.49
N ARG A 146 -6.94 8.36 16.03
CA ARG A 146 -7.64 7.17 16.53
C ARG A 146 -6.96 5.88 16.08
N CYS A 147 -6.20 5.93 14.99
CA CYS A 147 -5.49 4.79 14.41
C CYS A 147 -4.14 4.55 15.10
N LYS A 148 -4.10 4.60 16.44
CA LYS A 148 -2.85 4.47 17.22
C LYS A 148 -2.26 3.07 17.09
N ILE A 149 -1.22 2.92 16.26
CA ILE A 149 -0.49 1.65 16.11
C ILE A 149 0.28 1.36 17.40
N LEU A 150 -0.08 0.25 18.06
CA LEU A 150 0.38 -0.11 19.39
C LEU A 150 1.80 -0.73 19.36
N PRO A 151 2.57 -0.66 20.46
CA PRO A 151 3.92 -1.23 20.54
C PRO A 151 4.00 -2.72 20.18
N SER A 152 2.92 -3.46 20.47
CA SER A 152 2.84 -4.89 20.22
C SER A 152 2.54 -5.24 18.76
N MET A 153 2.33 -4.28 17.87
CA MET A 153 1.96 -4.54 16.48
C MET A 153 3.19 -4.63 15.56
N ASP A 154 3.18 -5.61 14.66
CA ASP A 154 4.12 -5.75 13.53
C ASP A 154 3.37 -5.43 12.24
N VAL A 155 3.57 -4.22 11.72
CA VAL A 155 2.91 -3.75 10.50
C VAL A 155 3.86 -3.93 9.33
N LEU A 156 3.56 -4.92 8.49
CA LEU A 156 4.29 -5.22 7.27
C LEU A 156 4.25 -4.04 6.30
N GLN A 157 3.10 -3.39 6.18
CA GLN A 157 2.90 -2.21 5.36
C GLN A 157 1.83 -1.30 5.95
N LEU A 158 2.18 -0.03 6.11
CA LEU A 158 1.24 1.06 6.42
C LEU A 158 0.95 1.82 5.13
N ARG A 159 -0.27 1.73 4.63
CA ARG A 159 -0.75 2.51 3.48
C ARG A 159 -1.57 3.71 3.97
N ILE A 160 -1.23 4.89 3.49
CA ILE A 160 -1.94 6.14 3.77
C ILE A 160 -2.40 6.71 2.42
N GLY A 161 -3.71 6.69 2.20
CA GLY A 161 -4.37 7.27 1.04
C GLY A 161 -4.95 8.63 1.39
N PHE A 162 -4.41 9.67 0.76
CA PHE A 162 -4.88 11.04 0.86
C PHE A 162 -6.04 11.27 -0.11
N ARG A 163 -6.91 12.23 0.22
CA ARG A 163 -7.97 12.69 -0.69
C ARG A 163 -7.51 13.78 -1.64
N MET A 164 -6.38 14.41 -1.33
CA MET A 164 -5.86 15.57 -2.04
C MET A 164 -4.34 15.56 -1.96
N GLU A 165 -3.72 16.09 -2.99
CA GLU A 165 -2.28 16.22 -3.09
C GLU A 165 -1.69 17.21 -2.07
N GLY A 166 -0.41 17.00 -1.74
CA GLY A 166 0.38 17.96 -0.96
C GLY A 166 0.19 17.91 0.56
N GLU A 167 -0.45 16.88 1.10
CA GLU A 167 -0.69 16.71 2.55
C GLU A 167 0.41 15.91 3.29
N TYR A 168 1.53 15.65 2.62
CA TYR A 168 2.61 14.76 3.10
C TYR A 168 3.39 15.27 4.31
N ASP A 169 3.51 16.58 4.46
CA ASP A 169 4.19 17.23 5.58
C ASP A 169 3.23 17.95 6.51
N ASP A 170 1.93 17.66 6.42
CA ASP A 170 0.95 18.23 7.33
C ASP A 170 1.37 17.95 8.79
N PRO A 171 1.41 18.97 9.67
CA PRO A 171 1.85 18.79 11.05
C PRO A 171 1.07 17.72 11.82
N GLU A 172 -0.22 17.54 11.54
CA GLU A 172 -1.03 16.51 12.19
C GLU A 172 -0.68 15.11 11.68
N LEU A 173 -0.31 14.97 10.40
CA LEU A 173 0.25 13.72 9.87
C LEU A 173 1.58 13.40 10.55
N LEU A 174 2.52 14.34 10.56
CA LEU A 174 3.84 14.12 11.17
C LEU A 174 3.73 13.78 12.66
N LYS A 175 2.82 14.44 13.38
CA LYS A 175 2.51 14.12 14.78
C LYS A 175 1.92 12.72 14.93
N PHE A 176 1.04 12.31 14.03
CA PHE A 176 0.50 10.94 14.02
C PHE A 176 1.61 9.92 13.78
N LEU A 177 2.46 10.11 12.77
CA LEU A 177 3.56 9.20 12.46
C LEU A 177 4.55 9.11 13.62
N GLY A 178 4.86 10.24 14.27
CA GLY A 178 5.69 10.30 15.48
C GLY A 178 5.07 9.63 16.71
N SER A 179 3.76 9.39 16.71
CA SER A 179 3.05 8.71 17.81
C SER A 179 2.93 7.20 17.62
N ILE A 180 3.38 6.66 16.48
CA ILE A 180 3.38 5.22 16.20
C ILE A 180 4.43 4.56 17.09
N GLU A 181 3.98 3.64 17.95
CA GLU A 181 4.87 2.90 18.86
C GLU A 181 5.20 1.49 18.33
N GLY A 182 4.42 0.99 17.37
CA GLY A 182 4.62 -0.32 16.74
C GLY A 182 5.71 -0.35 15.68
N THR A 183 6.03 -1.56 15.19
CA THR A 183 7.03 -1.74 14.13
C THR A 183 6.40 -1.56 12.75
N ILE A 184 6.93 -0.65 11.95
CA ILE A 184 6.52 -0.46 10.54
C ILE A 184 7.67 -0.90 9.63
N ARG A 185 7.43 -1.87 8.74
CA ARG A 185 8.45 -2.39 7.80
C ARG A 185 8.39 -1.74 6.43
N SER A 186 7.20 -1.32 6.00
CA SER A 186 6.98 -0.63 4.73
C SER A 186 5.95 0.48 4.90
N ILE A 187 6.11 1.56 4.17
CA ILE A 187 5.08 2.60 4.02
C ILE A 187 4.71 2.74 2.55
N LEU A 188 3.42 2.93 2.30
CA LEU A 188 2.89 3.35 1.01
C LEU A 188 2.14 4.67 1.19
N LEU A 189 2.58 5.72 0.50
CA LEU A 189 1.92 7.01 0.48
C LEU A 189 1.23 7.18 -0.88
N ASP A 190 -0.06 7.48 -0.86
CA ASP A 190 -0.89 7.56 -2.06
C ASP A 190 -1.62 8.90 -2.06
N SER A 191 -1.21 9.85 -2.91
CA SER A 191 -1.80 11.20 -2.99
C SER A 191 -3.32 11.21 -3.16
N GLY A 192 -3.88 10.15 -3.73
CA GLY A 192 -5.18 10.23 -4.38
C GLY A 192 -5.09 11.02 -5.69
N GLY A 193 -5.84 10.60 -6.71
CA GLY A 193 -5.82 11.24 -8.04
C GLY A 193 -6.82 12.39 -8.14
N VAL A 194 -6.56 13.54 -7.52
CA VAL A 194 -7.50 14.68 -7.59
C VAL A 194 -6.84 15.90 -8.23
N ASP A 195 -7.37 16.22 -9.42
CA ASP A 195 -7.12 17.32 -10.38
C ASP A 195 -7.21 18.77 -9.83
N ASP A 196 -7.09 18.99 -8.53
CA ASP A 196 -7.12 20.34 -7.99
C ASP A 196 -5.74 20.97 -8.13
N GLY A 197 -5.50 21.64 -9.27
CA GLY A 197 -4.25 22.28 -9.74
C GLY A 197 -3.54 23.25 -8.79
N ARG A 198 -3.29 22.83 -7.56
CA ARG A 198 -2.45 23.45 -6.57
C ARG A 198 -1.03 23.05 -6.87
N VAL A 199 -0.25 24.05 -7.24
CA VAL A 199 1.18 23.96 -7.50
C VAL A 199 1.90 23.36 -6.29
N GLY A 200 2.66 22.29 -6.54
CA GLY A 200 3.34 21.44 -5.57
C GLY A 200 3.90 22.14 -4.33
N THR A 201 3.48 21.64 -3.17
CA THR A 201 4.10 21.98 -1.90
C THR A 201 5.44 21.25 -1.79
N LEU A 202 6.48 21.99 -1.41
CA LEU A 202 7.78 21.40 -1.05
C LEU A 202 7.60 20.63 0.26
N TRP A 203 7.95 19.35 0.26
CA TRP A 203 7.87 18.52 1.46
C TRP A 203 9.12 17.64 1.60
N SER A 204 9.36 17.17 2.83
CA SER A 204 10.52 16.35 3.17
C SER A 204 10.12 14.91 3.45
N LEU A 205 10.52 14.01 2.55
CA LEU A 205 10.39 12.57 2.75
C LEU A 205 11.15 12.10 4.00
N ALA A 206 12.29 12.74 4.30
CA ALA A 206 13.07 12.42 5.50
C ALA A 206 12.26 12.65 6.79
N LYS A 207 11.49 13.74 6.87
CA LYS A 207 10.63 14.01 8.04
C LYS A 207 9.57 12.94 8.22
N VAL A 208 8.93 12.53 7.13
CA VAL A 208 7.91 11.46 7.12
C VAL A 208 8.49 10.12 7.57
N LEU A 209 9.73 9.82 7.16
CA LEU A 209 10.37 8.54 7.46
C LEU A 209 11.11 8.51 8.81
N SER A 210 11.51 9.66 9.34
CA SER A 210 12.30 9.78 10.58
C SER A 210 11.73 9.06 11.81
N PRO A 211 10.39 8.92 12.00
CA PRO A 211 9.83 8.16 13.12
C PRO A 211 10.09 6.64 13.03
N PHE A 212 10.40 6.12 11.84
CA PHE A 212 10.44 4.68 11.57
C PHE A 212 11.86 4.13 11.55
N SER A 213 12.29 3.53 12.66
CA SER A 213 13.60 2.89 12.77
C SER A 213 13.75 1.58 11.97
N HIS A 214 12.63 0.91 11.66
CA HIS A 214 12.60 -0.42 11.05
C HIS A 214 12.11 -0.45 9.60
N ILE A 215 11.81 0.72 9.02
CA ILE A 215 11.32 0.79 7.65
C ILE A 215 12.42 0.33 6.67
N ARG A 216 11.99 -0.44 5.67
CA ARG A 216 12.84 -1.02 4.63
C ARG A 216 12.34 -0.73 3.23
N LYS A 217 11.02 -0.56 3.06
CA LYS A 217 10.40 -0.28 1.77
C LYS A 217 9.54 0.98 1.82
N VAL A 218 9.77 1.88 0.88
CA VAL A 218 8.94 3.08 0.66
C VAL A 218 8.33 2.97 -0.72
N THR A 219 7.01 3.10 -0.79
CA THR A 219 6.26 3.18 -2.04
C THR A 219 5.51 4.51 -2.06
N MET A 220 5.53 5.22 -3.18
CA MET A 220 4.82 6.48 -3.35
C MET A 220 4.04 6.46 -4.65
N TRP A 221 2.76 6.81 -4.59
CA TRP A 221 1.82 6.82 -5.71
C TRP A 221 1.27 8.22 -5.93
N PHE A 222 1.26 8.66 -7.20
CA PHE A 222 0.64 9.92 -7.65
C PHE A 222 1.14 11.16 -6.89
N ALA A 223 2.38 11.14 -6.39
CA ALA A 223 2.90 12.28 -5.65
C ALA A 223 3.41 13.35 -6.61
N ASP A 224 2.72 14.49 -6.69
CA ASP A 224 3.29 15.75 -7.16
C ASP A 224 4.26 16.25 -6.08
N ALA A 225 5.55 15.98 -6.30
CA ALA A 225 6.54 16.16 -5.26
C ALA A 225 7.85 16.66 -5.86
N THR A 226 8.14 17.93 -5.61
CA THR A 226 9.55 18.35 -5.53
C THR A 226 10.07 17.84 -4.19
N ILE A 227 10.63 16.62 -4.18
CA ILE A 227 11.23 16.04 -2.98
C ILE A 227 12.45 16.89 -2.64
N GLU A 228 12.37 17.67 -1.57
CA GLU A 228 13.51 18.46 -1.14
C GLU A 228 14.62 17.54 -0.67
N ALA A 229 15.82 17.77 -1.22
CA ALA A 229 17.06 17.23 -0.71
C ALA A 229 17.20 17.61 0.76
N CYS A 230 16.91 16.67 1.65
CA CYS A 230 17.02 16.90 3.08
C CYS A 230 18.37 16.39 3.58
N THR A 231 19.01 17.15 4.46
CA THR A 231 20.24 16.74 5.16
C THR A 231 19.96 15.83 6.35
N GLU A 232 18.69 15.57 6.65
CA GLU A 232 18.25 14.70 7.74
C GLU A 232 18.63 13.24 7.48
N THR A 233 18.97 12.53 8.54
CA THR A 233 19.38 11.13 8.46
C THR A 233 18.16 10.26 8.20
N CYS A 234 18.07 9.68 7.00
CA CYS A 234 17.00 8.74 6.69
C CYS A 234 17.26 7.35 7.30
N PRO A 235 16.19 6.60 7.60
CA PRO A 235 16.32 5.21 8.01
C PRO A 235 16.95 4.37 6.90
N SER A 236 17.37 3.14 7.25
CA SER A 236 18.02 2.21 6.31
C SER A 236 17.02 1.60 5.32
N VAL A 237 16.42 2.42 4.45
CA VAL A 237 15.55 2.00 3.36
C VAL A 237 16.37 1.21 2.34
N GLU A 238 15.84 0.06 1.93
CA GLU A 238 16.45 -0.87 0.98
C GLU A 238 15.67 -0.91 -0.35
N GLU A 239 14.38 -0.56 -0.34
CA GLU A 239 13.52 -0.58 -1.52
C GLU A 239 12.76 0.74 -1.65
N LEU A 240 12.82 1.34 -2.84
CA LEU A 240 12.10 2.55 -3.18
C LEU A 240 11.32 2.32 -4.47
N GLU A 241 10.01 2.54 -4.41
CA GLU A 241 9.12 2.47 -5.56
C GLU A 241 8.39 3.80 -5.69
N LEU A 242 8.57 4.46 -6.83
CA LEU A 242 7.87 5.69 -7.15
C LEU A 242 7.00 5.44 -8.38
N MET A 243 5.71 5.71 -8.26
CA MET A 243 4.71 5.37 -9.27
C MET A 243 3.89 6.61 -9.62
N ASN A 244 3.86 6.94 -10.90
CA ASN A 244 3.11 8.07 -11.46
C ASN A 244 3.41 9.39 -10.74
N MET A 245 4.70 9.65 -10.47
CA MET A 245 5.11 10.90 -9.83
C MET A 245 5.01 12.07 -10.80
N GLU A 246 4.77 13.26 -10.25
CA GLU A 246 4.81 14.51 -10.98
C GLU A 246 5.83 15.46 -10.36
N GLY A 247 6.41 16.33 -11.20
CA GLY A 247 7.37 17.34 -10.78
C GLY A 247 8.83 17.04 -11.13
N THR A 248 9.73 17.78 -10.49
CA THR A 248 11.18 17.64 -10.68
C THR A 248 11.77 16.82 -9.54
N LEU A 249 12.46 15.74 -9.87
CA LEU A 249 13.14 14.89 -8.89
C LEU A 249 14.65 15.07 -9.01
N ALA A 250 15.29 15.57 -7.95
CA ALA A 250 16.74 15.52 -7.83
C ALA A 250 17.16 14.10 -7.44
N LEU A 251 17.35 13.22 -8.41
CA LEU A 251 17.64 11.81 -8.18
C LEU A 251 18.95 11.61 -7.42
N ALA A 252 19.97 12.42 -7.71
CA ALA A 252 21.23 12.38 -6.97
C ALA A 252 21.02 12.61 -5.47
N ASP A 253 20.17 13.57 -5.12
CA ASP A 253 19.87 13.92 -3.73
C ASP A 253 19.02 12.84 -3.05
N LEU A 254 18.07 12.25 -3.78
CA LEU A 254 17.27 11.11 -3.33
C LEU A 254 18.13 9.88 -3.07
N LEU A 255 19.08 9.57 -3.95
CA LEU A 255 19.98 8.43 -3.79
C LEU A 255 20.96 8.63 -2.63
N ASP A 256 21.46 9.85 -2.43
CA ASP A 256 22.27 10.21 -1.26
C ASP A 256 21.48 10.06 0.05
N MET A 257 20.18 10.33 0.03
CA MET A 257 19.27 10.12 1.16
C MET A 257 19.13 8.63 1.53
N PHE A 258 19.27 7.72 0.56
CA PHE A 258 19.10 6.27 0.76
C PHE A 258 20.37 5.46 0.46
N PRO A 259 21.46 5.61 1.24
CA PRO A 259 22.74 4.97 0.96
C PRO A 259 22.74 3.43 1.10
N ASN A 260 21.62 2.84 1.51
CA ASN A 260 21.40 1.39 1.61
C ASN A 260 20.46 0.85 0.53
N LEU A 261 20.02 1.67 -0.42
CA LEU A 261 19.07 1.29 -1.44
C LEU A 261 19.60 0.14 -2.31
N ARG A 262 18.81 -0.92 -2.44
CA ARG A 262 19.12 -2.13 -3.21
C ARG A 262 18.19 -2.31 -4.39
N PHE A 263 16.96 -1.82 -4.27
CA PHE A 263 15.94 -1.86 -5.30
C PHE A 263 15.34 -0.48 -5.53
N LEU A 264 15.31 -0.07 -6.78
CA LEU A 264 14.67 1.15 -7.24
C LEU A 264 13.67 0.80 -8.34
N ARG A 265 12.45 1.31 -8.25
CA ARG A 265 11.44 1.16 -9.29
C ARG A 265 10.79 2.50 -9.61
N PHE A 266 10.79 2.87 -10.88
CA PHE A 266 10.01 3.97 -11.44
C PHE A 266 8.97 3.39 -12.39
N ILE A 267 7.71 3.73 -12.16
CA ILE A 267 6.59 3.37 -13.04
C ILE A 267 5.90 4.67 -13.42
N GLU A 268 5.67 4.86 -14.71
CA GLU A 268 5.02 6.04 -15.25
C GLU A 268 3.94 5.59 -16.23
N ASN A 269 2.69 5.70 -15.79
CA ASN A 269 1.51 5.44 -16.61
C ASN A 269 1.17 6.72 -17.39
N GLY A 270 1.35 6.70 -18.71
CA GLY A 270 0.96 7.80 -19.62
C GLY A 270 2.09 8.69 -20.11
N ASP A 271 1.73 9.86 -20.66
CA ASP A 271 2.62 10.82 -21.33
C ASP A 271 3.20 11.90 -20.39
N ARG A 272 2.98 11.80 -19.07
CA ARG A 272 3.48 12.80 -18.10
C ARG A 272 4.95 12.55 -17.80
N TYR A 273 5.83 13.17 -18.58
CA TYR A 273 7.29 13.01 -18.43
C TYR A 273 7.82 13.55 -17.10
N TRP A 274 8.54 12.70 -16.39
CA TRP A 274 9.41 13.13 -15.28
C TRP A 274 10.48 14.09 -15.79
N ASN A 275 10.76 15.15 -15.02
CA ASN A 275 11.99 15.91 -15.19
C ASN A 275 12.96 15.52 -14.09
N VAL A 276 13.76 14.48 -14.33
CA VAL A 276 14.81 14.07 -13.40
C VAL A 276 16.02 15.00 -13.55
N ASP A 277 16.46 15.56 -12.42
CA ASP A 277 17.63 16.41 -12.21
C ASP A 277 17.68 17.82 -12.83
N GLY A 278 16.73 18.22 -13.70
CA GLY A 278 16.73 19.56 -14.29
C GLY A 278 18.11 20.04 -14.75
N TYR A 279 18.43 21.33 -14.63
CA TYR A 279 19.75 21.89 -15.00
C TYR A 279 20.86 21.66 -13.96
N ARG A 280 20.62 20.88 -12.88
CA ARG A 280 21.55 20.77 -11.74
C ARG A 280 21.99 19.34 -11.47
N SER A 281 22.17 18.58 -12.53
CA SER A 281 22.63 17.21 -12.44
C SER A 281 24.09 17.16 -11.98
N ARG A 282 24.33 16.77 -10.72
CA ARG A 282 25.66 16.44 -10.22
C ARG A 282 25.96 14.97 -10.50
N PRO A 283 27.18 14.59 -10.94
CA PRO A 283 27.54 13.18 -11.05
C PRO A 283 27.38 12.47 -9.70
N PHE A 284 26.83 11.25 -9.72
CA PHE A 284 26.64 10.43 -8.52
C PHE A 284 26.99 8.95 -8.78
N VAL A 285 27.30 8.23 -7.70
CA VAL A 285 27.63 6.81 -7.74
C VAL A 285 26.86 6.09 -6.65
N HIS A 286 25.95 5.17 -7.01
CA HIS A 286 25.20 4.40 -6.02
C HIS A 286 25.69 2.95 -5.95
N SER A 287 26.62 2.69 -5.03
CA SER A 287 27.37 1.44 -4.96
C SER A 287 26.61 0.21 -4.47
N LYS A 288 25.40 0.36 -3.91
CA LYS A 288 24.60 -0.76 -3.37
C LYS A 288 23.36 -1.12 -4.17
N LEU A 289 23.03 -0.33 -5.20
CA LEU A 289 21.83 -0.56 -6.00
C LEU A 289 22.06 -1.82 -6.85
N ARG A 290 21.19 -2.83 -6.72
CA ARG A 290 21.34 -4.14 -7.37
C ARG A 290 20.29 -4.39 -8.42
N LYS A 291 19.08 -3.85 -8.23
CA LYS A 291 17.95 -4.02 -9.12
C LYS A 291 17.32 -2.68 -9.44
N MET A 292 17.06 -2.44 -10.72
CA MET A 292 16.28 -1.31 -11.20
C MET A 292 15.15 -1.79 -12.11
N CYS A 293 13.98 -1.17 -11.98
CA CYS A 293 12.87 -1.29 -12.90
C CYS A 293 12.45 0.12 -13.33
N LEU A 294 12.60 0.46 -14.60
CA LEU A 294 12.39 1.81 -15.13
C LEU A 294 11.52 1.71 -16.39
N LYS A 295 10.86 2.79 -16.78
CA LYS A 295 10.27 2.87 -18.13
C LYS A 295 11.38 3.05 -19.17
N SER A 296 12.26 4.03 -18.98
CA SER A 296 13.47 4.25 -19.79
C SER A 296 14.67 4.55 -18.89
N VAL A 297 15.89 4.26 -19.36
CA VAL A 297 17.13 4.63 -18.65
C VAL A 297 17.36 6.14 -18.61
N ASP A 298 16.74 6.91 -19.51
CA ASP A 298 16.81 8.37 -19.49
C ASP A 298 16.13 8.96 -18.24
N MET A 299 15.18 8.22 -17.65
CA MET A 299 14.52 8.63 -16.40
C MET A 299 15.47 8.74 -15.22
N VAL A 300 16.65 8.10 -15.25
CA VAL A 300 17.64 8.25 -14.17
C VAL A 300 18.65 9.36 -14.45
N GLY A 301 18.29 10.31 -15.32
CA GLY A 301 19.14 11.43 -15.70
C GLY A 301 20.40 10.99 -16.44
N TRP A 302 20.45 9.74 -16.92
CA TRP A 302 21.60 9.20 -17.60
C TRP A 302 21.61 9.72 -19.03
N THR A 303 22.62 10.52 -19.38
CA THR A 303 22.79 11.00 -20.75
C THR A 303 24.17 10.62 -21.28
N ALA A 304 24.21 10.08 -22.49
CA ALA A 304 25.47 9.68 -23.13
C ALA A 304 26.27 10.85 -23.71
N THR A 305 25.72 12.08 -23.67
CA THR A 305 26.33 13.22 -24.36
C THR A 305 27.59 13.67 -23.64
N GLY A 306 28.75 13.39 -24.24
CA GLY A 306 30.10 13.66 -23.72
C GLY A 306 30.47 15.14 -23.50
N THR A 307 29.50 16.04 -23.32
CA THR A 307 29.73 17.46 -23.08
C THR A 307 29.03 18.02 -21.83
N LEU A 308 28.09 17.30 -21.21
CA LEU A 308 27.45 17.78 -19.98
C LEU A 308 27.31 16.67 -18.92
N THR A 309 27.77 17.04 -17.73
CA THR A 309 28.15 16.22 -16.58
C THR A 309 26.95 15.65 -15.80
N ALA A 310 26.38 14.54 -16.25
CA ALA A 310 25.66 13.64 -15.34
C ALA A 310 25.62 12.20 -15.84
N SER A 311 26.64 11.44 -15.45
CA SER A 311 26.58 9.98 -15.50
C SER A 311 26.35 9.48 -14.07
N GLY A 312 25.09 9.24 -13.70
CA GLY A 312 24.80 8.36 -12.57
C GLY A 312 25.43 6.99 -12.87
N THR A 313 26.23 6.45 -11.95
CA THR A 313 26.86 5.13 -12.14
C THR A 313 26.40 4.13 -11.09
N PHE A 314 26.12 2.91 -11.53
CA PHE A 314 25.55 1.85 -10.69
C PHE A 314 26.42 0.57 -10.72
N PRO A 315 27.61 0.59 -10.09
CA PRO A 315 28.62 -0.48 -10.22
C PRO A 315 28.23 -1.84 -9.61
N SER A 316 27.12 -1.91 -8.87
CA SER A 316 26.58 -3.14 -8.30
C SER A 316 25.27 -3.59 -8.96
N LEU A 317 24.85 -2.90 -10.02
CA LEU A 317 23.62 -3.25 -10.73
C LEU A 317 23.79 -4.62 -11.40
N THR A 318 22.86 -5.52 -11.09
CA THR A 318 22.85 -6.90 -11.61
C THR A 318 21.56 -7.21 -12.35
N HIS A 319 20.47 -6.54 -12.01
CA HIS A 319 19.15 -6.72 -12.61
C HIS A 319 18.64 -5.38 -13.12
N LEU A 320 18.29 -5.31 -14.39
CA LEU A 320 17.70 -4.14 -15.02
C LEU A 320 16.44 -4.58 -15.78
N ASN A 321 15.32 -3.93 -15.48
CA ASN A 321 14.10 -4.04 -16.28
C ASN A 321 13.79 -2.65 -16.83
N VAL A 322 13.63 -2.55 -18.15
CA VAL A 322 13.31 -1.33 -18.88
C VAL A 322 12.18 -1.62 -19.86
N GLU A 323 11.24 -0.70 -20.04
CA GLU A 323 10.13 -0.86 -21.00
C GLU A 323 10.49 -0.30 -22.38
N ASP A 324 11.31 0.75 -22.40
CA ASP A 324 11.82 1.45 -23.59
C ASP A 324 13.35 1.31 -23.65
N ASP A 325 13.86 0.95 -24.84
CA ASP A 325 15.28 0.74 -25.11
C ASP A 325 16.02 2.02 -25.53
N ALA A 326 15.36 3.18 -25.55
CA ALA A 326 15.98 4.47 -25.77
C ALA A 326 17.23 4.67 -24.87
N GLN A 327 18.36 4.99 -25.49
CA GLN A 327 19.69 5.12 -24.86
C GLN A 327 20.25 3.87 -24.15
N LEU A 328 19.53 2.74 -24.13
CA LEU A 328 19.91 1.54 -23.40
C LEU A 328 21.27 1.00 -23.86
N ASP A 329 21.51 0.93 -25.17
CA ASP A 329 22.79 0.46 -25.74
C ASP A 329 23.98 1.23 -25.16
N ARG A 330 23.84 2.55 -25.06
CA ARG A 330 24.89 3.43 -24.53
C ARG A 330 25.03 3.27 -23.02
N PHE A 331 23.91 3.11 -22.30
CA PHE A 331 23.90 2.82 -20.87
C PHE A 331 24.65 1.52 -20.55
N LEU A 332 24.41 0.48 -21.35
CA LEU A 332 25.03 -0.85 -21.21
C LEU A 332 26.50 -0.88 -21.69
N ALA A 333 26.90 0.02 -22.59
CA ALA A 333 28.29 0.16 -23.02
C ALA A 333 29.21 0.70 -21.91
N ASP A 334 28.66 1.40 -20.90
CA ASP A 334 29.41 1.88 -19.74
C ASP A 334 30.03 0.70 -18.95
N PRO A 335 31.36 0.68 -18.71
CA PRO A 335 32.00 -0.34 -17.90
C PRO A 335 31.39 -0.55 -16.52
N ALA A 336 30.79 0.47 -15.90
CA ALA A 336 30.14 0.38 -14.61
C ALA A 336 28.93 -0.57 -14.63
N HIS A 337 28.28 -0.78 -15.78
CA HIS A 337 27.04 -1.56 -15.90
C HIS A 337 27.25 -2.97 -16.47
N ARG A 338 28.51 -3.40 -16.69
CA ARG A 338 28.85 -4.73 -17.22
C ARG A 338 28.45 -5.92 -16.33
N ARG A 339 28.05 -5.67 -15.07
CA ARG A 339 27.62 -6.69 -14.11
C ARG A 339 26.14 -7.09 -14.24
N ILE A 340 25.39 -6.48 -15.16
CA ILE A 340 24.01 -6.85 -15.43
C ILE A 340 23.96 -8.28 -15.99
N THR A 341 23.36 -9.17 -15.19
CA THR A 341 23.21 -10.62 -15.44
C THR A 341 21.74 -11.03 -15.62
N CYS A 342 20.84 -10.05 -15.54
CA CYS A 342 19.43 -10.22 -15.86
C CYS A 342 18.95 -8.88 -16.42
N LEU A 343 18.65 -8.87 -17.72
CA LEU A 343 18.14 -7.70 -18.42
C LEU A 343 16.77 -8.05 -19.00
N VAL A 344 15.76 -7.28 -18.67
CA VAL A 344 14.44 -7.37 -19.27
C VAL A 344 14.22 -6.07 -20.04
N VAL A 345 13.87 -6.19 -21.33
CA VAL A 345 13.54 -5.06 -22.20
C VAL A 345 12.13 -5.32 -22.74
N ASP A 346 11.18 -4.45 -22.37
CA ASP A 346 9.75 -4.66 -22.54
C ASP A 346 9.33 -6.03 -21.98
N THR A 347 9.04 -7.00 -22.85
CA THR A 347 8.63 -8.36 -22.51
C THR A 347 9.72 -9.41 -22.73
N THR A 348 10.86 -9.00 -23.31
CA THR A 348 11.95 -9.91 -23.69
C THR A 348 13.02 -9.97 -22.61
N THR A 349 13.40 -11.19 -22.21
CA THR A 349 14.44 -11.42 -21.20
C THR A 349 15.76 -11.84 -21.85
N TYR A 350 16.83 -11.18 -21.44
CA TYR A 350 18.22 -11.48 -21.81
C TYR A 350 18.99 -11.90 -20.55
N SER A 351 19.84 -12.92 -20.70
CA SER A 351 20.70 -13.44 -19.62
C SER A 351 21.87 -12.51 -19.28
N SER A 352 22.15 -11.50 -20.10
CA SER A 352 23.16 -10.48 -19.82
C SER A 352 23.03 -9.24 -20.71
N ALA A 353 23.68 -8.14 -20.31
CA ALA A 353 23.85 -6.97 -21.17
C ALA A 353 24.60 -7.29 -22.47
N SER A 354 25.59 -8.18 -22.43
CA SER A 354 26.37 -8.54 -23.62
C SER A 354 25.56 -9.34 -24.64
N GLU A 355 24.65 -10.19 -24.19
CA GLU A 355 23.71 -10.91 -25.06
C GLU A 355 22.81 -9.92 -25.80
N TYR A 356 22.19 -8.99 -25.07
CA TYR A 356 21.37 -7.94 -25.66
C TYR A 356 22.13 -7.11 -26.71
N LEU A 357 23.33 -6.61 -26.37
CA LEU A 357 24.15 -5.83 -27.31
C LEU A 357 24.56 -6.63 -28.56
N SER A 358 24.72 -7.95 -28.43
CA SER A 358 25.02 -8.83 -29.57
C SER A 358 23.80 -9.11 -30.44
N ALA A 359 22.59 -8.97 -29.91
CA ALA A 359 21.34 -9.14 -30.66
C ALA A 359 20.95 -7.88 -31.46
N GLN A 360 21.49 -6.71 -31.10
CA GLN A 360 21.22 -5.42 -31.77
C GLN A 360 22.13 -5.15 -32.98
N GLY A 361 23.21 -5.91 -33.18
CA GLY A 361 24.17 -5.78 -34.28
C GLY A 361 24.22 -7.03 -35.16
#